data_AF-A0A8T5F9Y5-F1
#
_entry.id   AF-A0A8T5F9Y5-F1
#
_cell.length_a   1.000
_cell.length_b   1.000
_cell.length_c   1.000
_cell.angle_alpha   90.00
_cell.angle_beta   90.00
_cell.angle_gamma   90.00
#
_symmetry.space_group_name_H-M   'P 1'
#
loop_
_entity.id
_entity.type
_entity.pdbx_description
1 polymer ?
#
loop_
_entity_poly.entity_id
_entity_poly.type
_entity_poly.pdbx_seq_one_letter_code
_entity_poly.pdbx_strand_id
1 'polypeptide(L)'
;MLYNVGTWFWISNELYSVNPDDYPFWDTHNLDIQRFYNISCYAYGSDPQYNQDLIDEGYLPEDRAYWCEEEYLVMERAWSFLLKDFDNGFFD
;
A
#
# COMPACT_ATOMS: atom_id res chain seq x y z
N MET A 1 2.28 11.89 -1.83
CA MET A 1 3.00 10.85 -2.60
C MET A 1 2.33 9.47 -2.54
N LEU A 2 1.24 9.31 -1.79
CA LEU A 2 0.41 8.11 -1.84
C LEU A 2 -0.52 8.10 -3.07
N TYR A 3 -1.02 9.28 -3.43
CA TYR A 3 -1.83 9.49 -4.64
C TYR A 3 -1.13 9.28 -5.98
N ASN A 4 0.18 9.04 -6.06
CA ASN A 4 0.83 8.73 -7.36
C ASN A 4 1.13 7.24 -7.51
N VAL A 5 1.70 6.57 -6.50
CA VAL A 5 2.06 5.15 -6.62
C VAL A 5 0.83 4.25 -6.48
N GLY A 6 -0.05 4.50 -5.50
CA GLY A 6 -1.29 3.73 -5.37
C GLY A 6 -2.18 3.91 -6.60
N THR A 7 -2.40 5.16 -7.02
CA THR A 7 -3.19 5.49 -8.22
C THR A 7 -2.63 4.83 -9.48
N TRP A 8 -1.30 4.70 -9.62
CA TRP A 8 -0.73 3.98 -10.76
C TRP A 8 -1.13 2.50 -10.78
N PHE A 9 -1.05 1.81 -9.64
CA PHE A 9 -1.45 0.39 -9.53
C PHE A 9 -2.95 0.18 -9.75
N TRP A 10 -3.78 1.12 -9.30
CA TRP A 10 -5.20 1.07 -9.60
C TRP A 10 -5.45 1.27 -11.10
N ILE A 11 -4.92 2.34 -11.69
CA ILE A 11 -5.11 2.63 -13.12
C ILE A 11 -4.56 1.49 -13.99
N SER A 12 -3.40 0.92 -13.66
CA SER A 12 -2.85 -0.22 -14.39
C SER A 12 -3.77 -1.43 -14.31
N ASN A 13 -4.32 -1.71 -13.12
CA ASN A 13 -5.29 -2.78 -12.94
C ASN A 13 -6.55 -2.58 -13.79
N GLU A 14 -7.13 -1.37 -13.79
CA GLU A 14 -8.30 -1.04 -14.61
C GLU A 14 -8.00 -1.11 -16.11
N LEU A 15 -6.80 -0.71 -16.54
CA LEU A 15 -6.43 -0.70 -17.96
C LEU A 15 -6.14 -2.10 -18.51
N TYR A 16 -5.51 -2.96 -17.70
CA TYR A 16 -4.96 -4.24 -18.17
C TYR A 16 -5.73 -5.47 -17.70
N SER A 17 -6.65 -5.35 -16.72
CA SER A 17 -7.32 -6.50 -16.10
C SER A 17 -8.82 -6.25 -15.87
N VAL A 18 -9.53 -5.94 -16.96
CA VAL A 18 -10.98 -5.67 -16.94
C VAL A 18 -11.80 -6.94 -16.63
N ASN A 19 -11.28 -8.12 -16.98
CA ASN A 19 -11.89 -9.42 -16.69
C ASN A 19 -11.02 -10.23 -15.71
N PRO A 20 -11.57 -10.79 -14.62
CA PRO A 20 -10.83 -11.64 -13.68
C PRO A 20 -10.06 -12.80 -14.30
N ASP A 21 -10.53 -13.33 -15.44
CA ASP A 21 -9.86 -14.43 -16.14
C ASP A 21 -8.55 -14.00 -16.84
N ASP A 22 -8.36 -12.69 -17.02
CA ASP A 22 -7.15 -12.12 -17.65
C ASP A 22 -6.02 -11.89 -16.63
N TYR A 23 -6.27 -12.05 -15.32
CA TYR A 23 -5.24 -11.85 -14.31
C TYR A 23 -4.13 -12.90 -14.44
N PRO A 24 -2.86 -12.47 -14.55
CA PRO A 24 -1.74 -13.40 -14.60
C PRO A 24 -1.40 -13.89 -13.19
N PHE A 25 -2.26 -14.73 -12.61
CA PHE A 25 -2.05 -15.28 -11.26
C PHE A 25 -0.75 -16.11 -11.12
N TRP A 26 -0.15 -16.50 -12.24
CA TRP A 26 1.13 -17.19 -12.31
C TRP A 26 2.34 -16.26 -12.41
N ASP A 27 2.14 -14.94 -12.47
CA ASP A 27 3.24 -13.98 -12.51
C ASP A 27 4.07 -14.04 -11.22
N THR A 28 5.35 -13.73 -11.34
CA THR A 28 6.28 -13.51 -10.22
C THR A 28 5.88 -12.35 -9.31
N HIS A 29 5.05 -11.46 -9.81
CA HIS A 29 4.58 -10.26 -9.14
C HIS A 29 3.17 -10.43 -8.58
N ASN A 30 2.93 -9.89 -7.37
CA ASN A 30 1.57 -9.68 -6.88
C ASN A 30 0.74 -8.88 -7.89
N LEU A 31 -0.57 -9.15 -7.94
CA LEU A 31 -1.50 -8.39 -8.77
C LEU A 31 -1.44 -6.90 -8.42
N ASP A 32 -1.60 -6.03 -9.41
CA ASP A 32 -1.54 -4.58 -9.20
C ASP A 32 -2.59 -4.12 -8.18
N ILE A 33 -3.81 -4.65 -8.22
CA ILE A 33 -4.83 -4.35 -7.21
C ILE A 33 -4.42 -4.77 -5.77
N GLN A 34 -3.66 -5.86 -5.61
CA GLN A 34 -3.15 -6.25 -4.30
C GLN A 34 -2.08 -5.27 -3.80
N ARG A 35 -1.24 -4.76 -4.72
CA ARG A 35 -0.24 -3.74 -4.41
C ARG A 35 -0.88 -2.41 -4.04
N PHE A 36 -1.94 -2.03 -4.75
CA PHE A 36 -2.75 -0.87 -4.40
C PHE A 36 -3.23 -0.95 -2.95
N TYR A 37 -3.92 -2.03 -2.56
CA TYR A 37 -4.42 -2.16 -1.18
C TYR A 37 -3.32 -2.21 -0.12
N ASN A 38 -2.15 -2.80 -0.43
CA ASN A 38 -1.02 -2.77 0.51
C ASN A 38 -0.47 -1.35 0.69
N ILE A 39 -0.32 -0.58 -0.40
CA ILE A 39 0.16 0.79 -0.31
C ILE A 39 -0.85 1.69 0.39
N SER A 40 -2.15 1.58 0.05
CA SER A 40 -3.23 2.28 0.75
C SER A 40 -3.30 1.90 2.23
N CYS A 41 -2.98 0.66 2.57
CA CYS A 41 -2.89 0.24 3.96
C CYS A 41 -1.70 0.90 4.68
N TYR A 42 -0.49 0.86 4.11
CA TYR A 42 0.66 1.53 4.71
C TYR A 42 0.46 3.04 4.83
N ALA A 43 -0.24 3.64 3.85
CA ALA A 43 -0.69 5.03 3.90
C ALA A 43 -1.53 5.30 5.15
N TYR A 44 -2.64 4.56 5.25
CA TYR A 44 -3.59 4.70 6.34
C TYR A 44 -2.91 4.48 7.70
N GLY A 45 -2.16 3.39 7.83
CA GLY A 45 -1.44 3.05 9.05
C GLY A 45 -0.35 4.04 9.48
N SER A 46 0.18 4.84 8.55
CA SER A 46 1.20 5.86 8.87
C SER A 46 0.63 7.04 9.65
N ASP A 47 -0.62 7.41 9.35
CA ASP A 47 -1.38 8.45 10.03
C ASP A 47 -2.87 8.25 9.71
N PRO A 48 -3.59 7.47 10.54
CA PRO A 48 -5.00 7.17 10.30
C PRO A 48 -5.90 8.41 10.32
N GLN A 49 -5.53 9.43 11.11
CA GLN A 49 -6.29 10.67 11.18
C GLN A 49 -6.13 11.50 9.90
N TYR A 50 -4.91 11.59 9.39
CA TYR A 50 -4.62 12.34 8.17
C TYR A 50 -5.16 11.64 6.91
N ASN A 51 -5.08 10.31 6.85
CA ASN A 51 -5.43 9.51 5.67
C ASN A 51 -6.83 8.86 5.74
N GLN A 52 -7.73 9.41 6.56
CA GLN A 52 -9.09 8.89 6.74
C GLN A 52 -9.91 8.93 5.44
N ASP A 53 -9.56 9.82 4.51
CA ASP A 53 -10.12 9.91 3.16
C ASP A 53 -10.02 8.59 2.38
N LEU A 54 -9.00 7.76 2.65
CA LEU A 54 -8.87 6.44 2.01
C LEU A 54 -10.05 5.52 2.33
N ILE A 55 -10.60 5.59 3.53
CA ILE A 55 -11.81 4.83 3.90
C ILE A 55 -13.04 5.56 3.41
N ASP A 56 -13.15 6.87 3.67
CA ASP A 56 -14.34 7.65 3.40
C ASP A 56 -14.68 7.71 1.90
N GLU A 57 -13.65 7.71 1.02
CA GLU A 57 -13.79 7.67 -0.44
C GLU A 57 -13.87 6.24 -1.02
N GLY A 58 -13.76 5.20 -0.17
CA GLY A 58 -13.90 3.80 -0.56
C GLY A 58 -12.66 3.16 -1.19
N TYR A 59 -11.49 3.81 -1.08
CA TYR A 59 -10.22 3.30 -1.60
C TYR A 59 -9.59 2.21 -0.73
N LEU A 60 -9.94 2.17 0.56
CA LEU A 60 -9.48 1.18 1.52
C LEU A 60 -10.70 0.67 2.31
N PRO A 61 -11.07 -0.63 2.18
CA PRO A 61 -12.14 -1.20 2.97
C PRO A 61 -11.83 -1.10 4.47
N GLU A 62 -12.83 -0.82 5.30
CA GLU A 62 -12.69 -0.73 6.77
C GLU A 62 -12.06 -2.02 7.36
N ASP A 63 -12.50 -3.19 6.91
CA ASP A 63 -11.94 -4.48 7.33
C ASP A 63 -10.44 -4.61 7.00
N ARG A 64 -9.99 -4.03 5.87
CA ARG A 64 -8.57 -4.01 5.48
C ARG A 64 -7.79 -3.02 6.34
N ALA A 65 -8.40 -1.90 6.71
CA ALA A 65 -7.81 -0.83 7.51
C ALA A 65 -7.49 -1.26 8.95
N TYR A 66 -8.25 -2.22 9.50
CA TYR A 66 -8.12 -2.68 10.88
C TYR A 66 -6.68 -3.04 11.32
N TRP A 67 -5.89 -3.63 10.42
CA TRP A 67 -4.51 -4.05 10.72
C TRP A 67 -3.43 -3.08 10.24
N CYS A 68 -3.83 -1.95 9.63
CA CYS A 68 -2.89 -1.14 8.85
C CYS A 68 -1.86 -0.38 9.67
N GLU A 69 -2.20 0.07 10.88
CA GLU A 69 -1.21 0.68 11.79
C GLU A 69 -0.10 -0.31 12.15
N GLU A 70 -0.45 -1.57 12.45
CA GLU A 70 0.53 -2.62 12.76
C GLU A 70 1.37 -2.96 11.52
N GLU A 71 0.75 -3.12 10.36
CA GLU A 71 1.45 -3.39 9.11
C GLU A 71 2.41 -2.26 8.72
N TYR A 72 2.01 -1.00 8.92
CA TYR A 72 2.87 0.15 8.74
C TYR A 72 4.09 0.10 9.66
N LEU A 73 3.90 -0.17 10.96
CA LEU A 73 5.00 -0.28 11.92
C LEU A 73 5.97 -1.43 11.59
N VAL A 74 5.47 -2.57 11.11
CA VAL A 74 6.30 -3.68 10.66
C VAL A 74 7.13 -3.28 9.44
N MET A 75 6.49 -2.63 8.47
CA MET A 75 7.14 -2.13 7.26
C MET A 75 8.22 -1.11 7.58
N GLU A 76 7.89 -0.08 8.37
CA GLU A 76 8.81 0.98 8.78
C GLU A 76 10.02 0.40 9.52
N ARG A 77 9.81 -0.45 10.52
CA ARG A 77 10.92 -1.08 11.26
C ARG A 77 11.82 -1.92 10.37
N ALA A 78 11.25 -2.63 9.39
CA ALA A 78 12.05 -3.44 8.47
C ALA A 78 12.97 -2.56 7.62
N TRP A 79 12.46 -1.43 7.10
CA TRP A 79 13.27 -0.46 6.37
C TRP A 79 14.32 0.20 7.26
N SER A 80 13.92 0.69 8.43
CA SER A 80 14.84 1.31 9.41
C SER A 80 15.95 0.34 9.82
N PHE A 81 15.64 -0.94 10.01
CA PHE A 81 16.64 -1.97 10.29
C PHE A 81 17.60 -2.19 9.12
N LEU A 82 17.08 -2.36 7.89
CA LEU A 82 17.89 -2.64 6.71
C LEU A 82 18.75 -1.44 6.28
N LEU A 83 18.29 -0.23 6.54
CA LEU A 83 18.94 1.01 6.11
C LEU A 83 19.74 1.70 7.20
N LYS A 84 19.75 1.17 8.43
CA LYS A 84 20.38 1.79 9.61
C LYS A 84 21.80 2.35 9.35
N ASP A 85 22.65 1.61 8.65
CA ASP A 85 24.04 2.04 8.41
C ASP A 85 24.16 3.14 7.33
N PHE A 86 23.06 3.44 6.63
CA PHE A 86 22.98 4.35 5.48
C PHE A 86 21.95 5.48 5.65
N ASP A 87 21.17 5.47 6.74
CA ASP A 87 20.05 6.39 6.91
C ASP A 87 20.49 7.81 7.29
N ASN A 88 21.72 7.99 7.79
CA ASN A 88 22.26 9.26 8.27
C ASN A 88 21.33 9.97 9.29
N GLY A 89 20.68 9.19 10.15
CA GLY A 89 19.73 9.69 11.16
C GLY A 89 18.37 10.06 10.60
N PHE A 90 18.01 9.55 9.41
CA PHE A 90 16.67 9.73 8.85
C PHE A 90 15.57 9.02 9.66
N PHE A 91 15.90 7.87 10.28
CA PHE A 91 14.97 7.07 11.08
C PHE A 91 15.19 7.23 12.61
N ASP A 92 16.05 8.17 13.04
CA ASP A 92 16.33 8.47 14.45
C ASP A 92 15.21 9.29 15.13
#